data_AF-A0A8K0CLM9-F1
#
_entry.id   AF-A0A8K0CLM9-F1
#
_cell.length_a   1.000
_cell.length_b   1.000
_cell.length_c   1.000
_cell.angle_alpha   90.00
_cell.angle_beta   90.00
_cell.angle_gamma   90.00
#
_symmetry.space_group_name_H-M   'P 1'
#
loop_
_entity.id
_entity.type
_entity.pdbx_description
1 polymer ?
#
loop_
_entity_poly.entity_id
_entity_poly.type
_entity_poly.pdbx_seq_one_letter_code
_entity_poly.pdbx_strand_id
1 'polypeptide(L)' 'MLPSYCGQIVAFPCPRCGREYKHKTSLQRHLRYYCGKESKYACKYCGHKTNHEIALLAHYLSAHEDFATK' A
#
# COMPACT_ATOMS: atom_id res chain seq x y z
N MET A 1 13.44 36.02 15.20
CA MET A 1 12.15 35.74 14.54
C MET A 1 12.12 34.26 14.22
N LEU A 2 11.50 33.45 15.07
CA LEU A 2 11.43 32.00 14.89
C LEU A 2 10.25 31.73 13.95
N PRO A 3 10.44 31.00 12.84
CA PRO A 3 9.37 30.77 11.88
C PRO A 3 8.25 29.96 12.54
N SER A 4 7.06 30.53 12.40
CA SER A 4 5.75 30.01 12.77
C SER A 4 5.65 28.51 12.51
N TYR A 5 5.33 27.74 13.55
CA TYR A 5 5.02 26.32 13.52
C TYR A 5 3.80 26.08 12.60
N CYS A 6 4.01 26.11 11.29
CA CYS A 6 3.07 25.63 10.31
C CYS A 6 3.15 24.11 10.41
N GLY A 7 2.04 23.46 10.78
CA GLY A 7 1.97 22.04 11.14
C GLY A 7 2.66 21.12 10.14
N GLN A 8 3.95 20.85 10.41
CA GLN A 8 4.75 19.88 9.68
C GLN A 8 4.08 18.52 9.93
N ILE A 9 3.26 18.06 8.99
CA ILE A 9 2.90 16.65 8.94
C ILE A 9 4.24 15.94 8.82
N VAL A 10 4.71 15.33 9.91
CA VAL A 10 5.95 14.56 9.89
C VAL A 10 5.71 13.36 8.99
N ALA A 11 6.04 13.55 7.72
CA ALA A 11 6.00 12.52 6.71
C ALA A 11 7.26 11.66 6.88
N PHE A 12 7.06 10.36 6.71
CA PHE A 12 8.11 9.37 6.69
C PHE A 12 8.30 8.92 5.23
N PRO A 13 9.16 9.60 4.46
CA PRO A 13 9.39 9.26 3.06
C PRO A 13 10.16 7.95 2.94
N CYS A 14 9.81 7.17 1.92
CA CYS A 14 10.58 5.99 1.55
C CYS A 14 11.86 6.41 0.79
N PRO A 15 13.06 6.05 1.28
CA PRO A 15 14.31 6.46 0.64
C PRO A 15 14.55 5.81 -0.74
N ARG A 16 13.78 4.77 -1.11
CA ARG A 16 13.97 4.06 -2.39
C ARG A 16 12.99 4.52 -3.48
N CYS A 17 11.76 4.86 -3.12
CA CYS A 17 10.70 5.18 -4.09
C CYS A 17 10.05 6.55 -3.85
N GLY A 18 10.46 7.29 -2.82
CA GLY A 18 9.98 8.63 -2.51
C GLY A 18 8.57 8.69 -1.91
N ARG A 19 7.87 7.56 -1.76
CA ARG A 19 6.48 7.55 -1.24
C ARG A 19 6.44 7.94 0.24
N GLU A 20 5.53 8.84 0.58
CA GLU A 20 5.40 9.41 1.92
C GLU A 20 4.33 8.72 2.76
N TYR A 21 4.61 8.59 4.06
CA TYR A 21 3.72 7.96 5.01
C TYR A 21 3.52 8.84 6.24
N LYS A 22 2.28 8.92 6.75
CA LYS A 22 1.96 9.67 7.98
C LYS A 22 2.58 9.07 9.25
N HIS A 23 2.90 7.77 9.22
CA HIS A 23 3.41 7.03 10.39
C HIS A 23 4.63 6.19 10.04
N LYS A 24 5.59 6.13 10.98
CA LYS A 24 6.81 5.32 10.86
C LYS A 24 6.51 3.83 10.70
N THR A 25 5.48 3.31 11.38
CA THR A 25 5.03 1.91 11.27
C THR A 25 4.57 1.58 9.85
N SER A 26 3.84 2.51 9.22
CA SER A 26 3.41 2.39 7.81
C SER A 26 4.60 2.39 6.86
N LEU A 27 5.58 3.26 7.06
CA LEU A 27 6.83 3.25 6.27
C LEU A 27 7.60 1.92 6.46
N GLN A 28 7.74 1.43 7.69
CA GLN A 28 8.44 0.17 7.96
C GLN A 28 7.76 -1.02 7.28
N ARG A 29 6.42 -1.08 7.35
CA ARG A 29 5.63 -2.09 6.64
C ARG A 29 5.81 -1.96 5.12
N HIS A 30 5.80 -0.73 4.60
CA HIS A 30 6.10 -0.45 3.19
C HIS A 30 7.46 -1.01 2.78
N LEU A 31 8.52 -0.67 3.50
CA LEU A 31 9.88 -1.11 3.22
C LEU A 31 10.03 -2.64 3.26
N ARG A 32 9.35 -3.30 4.20
CA ARG A 32 9.45 -4.74 4.40
C ARG A 32 8.69 -5.54 3.34
N TYR A 33 7.51 -5.09 2.91
CA TYR A 33 6.60 -5.91 2.10
C TYR A 33 6.30 -5.36 0.71
N TYR A 34 6.53 -4.07 0.47
CA TYR A 34 6.10 -3.42 -0.77
C TYR A 34 7.25 -2.82 -1.57
N CYS A 35 8.20 -2.17 -0.91
CA CYS A 35 9.24 -1.43 -1.61
C CYS A 35 10.21 -2.37 -2.35
N GLY A 36 10.15 -2.35 -3.68
CA GLY A 36 11.00 -3.18 -4.54
C GLY A 36 10.64 -4.66 -4.52
N LYS A 37 9.44 -5.02 -4.03
CA LYS A 37 8.94 -6.39 -4.10
C LYS A 37 7.94 -6.50 -5.24
N GLU A 38 8.12 -7.52 -6.07
CA GLU A 38 7.12 -7.89 -7.05
C GLU A 38 5.85 -8.36 -6.35
N SER A 39 4.72 -7.95 -6.93
CA SER A 39 3.41 -8.37 -6.47
C SER A 39 3.23 -9.86 -6.74
N LYS A 40 3.19 -10.63 -5.66
CA LYS A 40 2.99 -12.08 -5.71
C LYS A 40 1.56 -12.48 -6.03
N TYR A 41 0.60 -11.61 -5.73
CA TYR A 41 -0.83 -11.90 -5.85
C TYR A 41 -1.41 -11.02 -6.94
N ALA A 42 -1.71 -11.62 -8.09
CA ALA A 42 -2.38 -10.96 -9.20
C ALA A 42 -3.82 -11.48 -9.28
N CYS A 43 -4.76 -10.58 -9.55
CA CYS A 43 -6.10 -10.99 -9.93
C CYS A 43 -6.02 -11.72 -11.27
N LYS A 44 -6.78 -12.82 -11.39
CA LYS A 44 -6.85 -13.60 -12.63
C LYS A 44 -7.85 -13.00 -13.64
N TYR A 45 -8.76 -12.16 -13.15
CA TYR A 45 -9.86 -11.59 -13.93
C TYR A 45 -9.61 -10.14 -14.34
N CYS A 46 -8.63 -9.47 -13.73
CA CYS A 46 -8.23 -8.12 -14.10
C CYS A 46 -6.74 -7.88 -13.86
N GLY A 47 -6.22 -6.73 -14.30
CA GLY A 47 -4.81 -6.36 -14.12
C GLY A 47 -4.41 -5.94 -12.69
N HIS A 48 -5.27 -6.11 -11.69
CA HIS A 48 -4.98 -5.71 -10.31
C HIS A 48 -3.92 -6.62 -9.69
N LYS A 49 -2.94 -6.01 -9.02
CA LYS A 49 -1.85 -6.73 -8.36
C LYS A 49 -1.62 -6.20 -6.94
N THR A 50 -1.39 -7.12 -6.02
CA THR A 50 -1.22 -6.87 -4.60
C THR A 50 -0.11 -7.77 -4.04
N ASN A 51 0.45 -7.33 -2.91
CA ASN A 51 1.53 -8.03 -2.22
C ASN A 51 1.00 -8.86 -1.04
N HIS A 52 -0.32 -8.85 -0.82
CA HIS A 52 -0.99 -9.56 0.27
C HIS A 52 -2.20 -10.35 -0.25
N GLU A 53 -2.33 -11.59 0.21
CA GLU A 53 -3.43 -12.48 -0.14
C GLU A 53 -4.79 -11.93 0.32
N ILE A 54 -4.90 -11.49 1.58
CA ILE A 54 -6.14 -10.93 2.14
C ILE A 54 -6.61 -9.71 1.33
N ALA A 55 -5.67 -8.88 0.86
CA ALA A 55 -6.00 -7.74 0.01
C ALA A 55 -6.47 -8.18 -1.38
N LEU A 56 -5.94 -9.28 -1.92
CA LEU A 56 -6.44 -9.86 -3.18
C LEU A 56 -7.86 -10.43 -2.98
N LEU A 57 -8.10 -11.13 -1.87
CA LEU A 57 -9.42 -11.67 -1.55
C LEU A 57 -10.45 -10.55 -1.38
N ALA A 58 -10.12 -9.49 -0.64
CA ALA A 58 -11.01 -8.33 -0.48
C ALA A 58 -11.27 -7.62 -1.83
N HIS A 59 -10.24 -7.47 -2.68
CA HIS A 59 -10.41 -6.97 -4.04
C HIS A 59 -11.34 -7.88 -4.85
N TYR A 60 -11.14 -9.19 -4.80
CA TYR A 60 -11.96 -10.15 -5.52
C TYR A 60 -13.42 -10.08 -5.08
N LEU A 61 -13.67 -10.08 -3.78
CA LEU A 61 -15.02 -9.99 -3.21
C LEU A 61 -15.74 -8.68 -3.53
N SER A 62 -15.04 -7.58 -3.82
CA SER A 62 -15.65 -6.26 -4.05
C SER A 62 -15.66 -5.82 -5.51
N ALA A 63 -14.67 -6.21 -6.30
CA ALA A 63 -14.54 -5.85 -7.71
C ALA A 63 -15.02 -6.97 -8.65
N HIS A 64 -15.14 -8.18 -8.12
CA HIS A 64 -15.55 -9.40 -8.82
C HIS A 64 -16.63 -10.14 -8.02
N GLU A 65 -17.58 -9.37 -7.46
CA GLU A 65 -18.74 -9.87 -6.67
C GLU A 65 -19.47 -11.04 -7.35
N ASP A 66 -19.42 -11.11 -8.68
CA ASP A 66 -20.04 -12.14 -9.52
C ASP A 66 -19.35 -13.52 -9.46
N PHE A 67 -18.11 -13.60 -8.98
CA PHE A 67 -17.29 -14.82 -9.03
C PHE A 67 -16.97 -15.41 -7.64
N ALA A 68 -17.55 -14.85 -6.56
CA ALA A 68 -17.28 -15.29 -5.18
C ALA A 68 -17.89 -16.66 -4.80
N THR A 69 -18.60 -17.34 -5.72
CA THR A 69 -19.21 -18.64 -5.40
C THR A 69 -19.32 -19.52 -6.65
N LYS A 70 -18.38 -20.47 -6.80
CA LYS A 70 -18.61 -21.80 -7.37
C LYS A 70 -17.50 -22.75 -6.93
#